data_AF-A0A9P0DDT8-F1
#
_entry.id   AF-A0A9P0DDT8-F1
#
_cell.length_a   1.000
_cell.length_b   1.000
_cell.length_c   1.000
_cell.angle_alpha   90.00
_cell.angle_beta   90.00
_cell.angle_gamma   90.00
#
_symmetry.space_group_name_H-M   'P 1'
#
loop_
_entity.id
_entity.type
_entity.pdbx_description
1 polymer ?
#
loop_
_entity_poly.entity_id
_entity_poly.type
_entity_poly.pdbx_seq_one_letter_code
_entity_poly.pdbx_strand_id
1 'polypeptide(L)'
;MKVIIYTKQNILELFKDVIEKEEVIWASNNEIIKTMYRGKIRTFKIYTAALAIFTVSAVVLLQGYGAVGVLQIKEHNKKFNTSLEPHSMYQTIIPLNKLEHVTFFFALEAFLAWVGVTYNCTTHMVFVVLLMFSASQLEMLQIRLRYYVEEDFPETPTEEQINEKIVLLKSFIRDHIYIIRFVQHYNNCTKYIIMAEFLLASFDLASVSINLTKQVPTYPILLV
;
A
#
# COMPACT_ATOMS: atom_id res chain seq x y z
N MET A 1 0.85 11.34 11.06
CA MET A 1 -0.34 11.93 10.39
C MET A 1 -1.31 10.86 9.90
N LYS A 2 -0.91 9.89 9.06
CA LYS A 2 -1.81 8.82 8.57
C LYS A 2 -2.57 8.08 9.68
N VAL A 3 -1.92 7.63 10.76
CA VAL A 3 -2.56 6.94 11.91
C VAL A 3 -3.61 7.79 12.61
N ILE A 4 -3.38 9.09 12.78
CA ILE A 4 -4.38 10.00 13.36
C ILE A 4 -5.64 10.04 12.47
N ILE A 5 -5.46 9.95 11.15
CA ILE A 5 -6.59 9.91 10.21
C ILE A 5 -7.27 8.53 10.24
N TYR A 6 -6.51 7.43 10.36
CA TYR A 6 -7.07 6.08 10.58
C TYR A 6 -7.98 6.02 11.79
N THR A 7 -7.54 6.58 12.92
CA THR A 7 -8.31 6.57 14.17
C THR A 7 -9.48 7.55 14.12
N LYS A 8 -9.32 8.71 13.46
CA LYS A 8 -10.36 9.76 13.41
C LYS A 8 -11.46 9.48 12.40
N GLN A 9 -11.20 8.68 11.36
CA GLN A 9 -12.16 8.40 10.29
C GLN A 9 -12.77 7.00 10.36
N ASN A 10 -12.68 6.31 11.51
CA ASN A 10 -13.32 5.01 11.73
C ASN A 10 -12.98 3.94 10.67
N ILE A 11 -11.78 3.98 10.08
CA ILE A 11 -11.36 2.96 9.10
C ILE A 11 -11.33 1.56 9.75
N LEU A 12 -11.17 1.50 11.07
CA LEU A 12 -11.28 0.26 11.85
C LEU A 12 -12.69 -0.36 11.81
N GLU A 13 -13.75 0.44 11.70
CA GLU A 13 -15.13 -0.08 11.54
C GLU A 13 -15.27 -0.82 10.21
N LEU A 14 -14.67 -0.30 9.14
CA LEU A 14 -14.67 -0.97 7.84
C LEU A 14 -13.94 -2.32 7.87
N PHE A 15 -12.92 -2.47 8.71
CA PHE A 15 -12.27 -3.77 8.90
C PHE A 15 -13.16 -4.78 9.60
N LYS A 16 -13.94 -4.33 10.57
CA LYS A 16 -14.89 -5.21 11.25
C LYS A 16 -15.91 -5.76 10.25
N ASP A 17 -16.47 -4.89 9.40
CA ASP A 17 -17.39 -5.29 8.33
C ASP A 17 -16.75 -6.28 7.35
N VAL A 18 -15.46 -6.09 7.01
CA VAL A 18 -14.70 -7.00 6.14
C VAL A 18 -14.56 -8.38 6.79
N ILE A 19 -14.15 -8.43 8.06
CA ILE A 19 -13.95 -9.69 8.79
C ILE A 19 -15.28 -10.47 8.88
N GLU A 20 -16.36 -9.80 9.28
CA GLU A 20 -17.68 -10.43 9.40
C GLU A 20 -18.15 -10.99 8.05
N LYS A 21 -17.96 -10.26 6.95
CA LYS A 21 -18.33 -10.73 5.61
C LYS A 21 -17.42 -11.82 5.10
N GLU A 22 -16.14 -11.79 5.44
CA GLU A 22 -15.18 -12.82 5.08
C GLU A 22 -15.53 -14.15 5.78
N GLU A 23 -15.88 -14.12 7.07
CA GLU A 23 -16.39 -15.29 7.80
C GLU A 23 -17.62 -15.90 7.13
N VAL A 24 -18.56 -15.07 6.68
CA VAL A 24 -19.76 -15.53 5.93
C VAL A 24 -19.39 -16.21 4.62
N ILE A 25 -18.38 -15.73 3.90
CA ILE A 25 -17.90 -16.35 2.65
C ILE A 25 -17.29 -17.72 2.94
N TRP A 26 -16.46 -17.82 3.99
CA TRP A 26 -15.83 -19.07 4.40
C TRP A 26 -16.84 -20.09 4.93
N ALA A 27 -17.90 -19.62 5.59
CA ALA A 27 -18.99 -20.46 6.07
C ALA A 27 -19.98 -20.89 4.97
N SER A 28 -19.98 -20.23 3.80
CA SER A 28 -20.91 -20.55 2.71
C SER A 28 -20.66 -21.95 2.13
N ASN A 29 -21.69 -22.61 1.60
CA ASN A 29 -21.53 -23.93 0.94
C ASN A 29 -21.13 -23.83 -0.55
N ASN A 30 -20.93 -22.61 -1.07
CA ASN A 30 -20.65 -22.39 -2.48
C ASN A 30 -19.15 -22.47 -2.77
N GLU A 31 -18.69 -23.63 -3.22
CA GLU A 31 -17.27 -23.89 -3.55
C GLU A 31 -16.75 -23.02 -4.71
N ILE A 32 -17.61 -22.59 -5.63
CA ILE A 32 -17.23 -21.70 -6.75
C ILE A 32 -16.81 -20.34 -6.20
N ILE A 33 -17.59 -19.80 -5.25
CA ILE A 33 -17.28 -18.53 -4.60
C ILE A 33 -15.98 -18.65 -3.76
N LYS A 34 -15.81 -19.74 -3.01
CA LYS A 34 -14.60 -19.97 -2.20
C LYS A 34 -13.34 -20.09 -3.04
N THR A 35 -13.39 -20.86 -4.13
CA THR A 35 -12.24 -21.07 -5.03
C THR A 35 -11.82 -19.78 -5.71
N MET A 36 -12.78 -18.98 -6.19
CA MET A 36 -12.52 -17.65 -6.74
C MET A 36 -11.86 -16.73 -5.69
N TYR A 37 -12.43 -16.66 -4.49
CA TYR A 37 -11.92 -15.82 -3.41
C TYR A 37 -10.51 -16.24 -2.97
N ARG A 38 -10.24 -17.54 -2.85
CA ARG A 38 -8.88 -18.09 -2.60
C ARG A 38 -7.88 -17.66 -3.67
N GLY A 39 -8.30 -17.70 -4.94
CA GLY A 39 -7.48 -17.24 -6.06
C GLY A 39 -7.07 -15.77 -5.90
N LYS A 40 -8.03 -14.91 -5.56
CA LYS A 40 -7.78 -13.47 -5.34
C LYS A 40 -6.87 -13.21 -4.16
N ILE A 41 -7.09 -13.89 -3.03
CA ILE A 41 -6.21 -13.80 -1.86
C ILE A 41 -4.79 -14.22 -2.21
N ARG A 42 -4.63 -15.32 -2.97
CA ARG A 42 -3.30 -15.79 -3.40
C ARG A 42 -2.59 -14.73 -4.25
N THR A 43 -3.27 -14.21 -5.26
CA THR A 43 -2.74 -13.14 -6.12
C THR A 43 -2.37 -11.90 -5.30
N PHE A 44 -3.22 -11.49 -4.37
CA PHE A 44 -2.96 -10.37 -3.47
C PHE A 44 -1.74 -10.59 -2.58
N LYS A 45 -1.60 -11.78 -1.99
CA LYS A 45 -0.42 -12.16 -1.19
C LYS A 45 0.87 -12.08 -2.01
N ILE A 46 0.83 -12.52 -3.27
CA ILE A 46 1.99 -12.45 -4.18
C ILE A 46 2.37 -10.99 -4.45
N TYR A 47 1.42 -10.14 -4.84
CA TYR A 47 1.69 -8.72 -5.11
C TYR A 47 2.18 -7.99 -3.86
N THR A 48 1.56 -8.25 -2.71
CA THR A 48 1.99 -7.72 -1.41
C THR A 48 3.42 -8.11 -1.08
N ALA A 49 3.75 -9.41 -1.23
CA ALA A 49 5.08 -9.91 -0.94
C ALA A 49 6.12 -9.29 -1.89
N ALA A 50 5.81 -9.20 -3.19
CA ALA A 50 6.68 -8.58 -4.17
C ALA A 50 6.94 -7.09 -3.84
N LEU A 51 5.91 -6.33 -3.49
CA LEU A 51 6.03 -4.93 -3.10
C LEU A 51 6.85 -4.78 -1.81
N ALA A 52 6.61 -5.62 -0.80
CA ALA A 52 7.37 -5.62 0.44
C ALA A 52 8.85 -5.92 0.19
N ILE A 53 9.16 -6.94 -0.61
CA ILE A 53 10.54 -7.29 -0.98
C ILE A 53 11.21 -6.12 -1.70
N PHE A 54 10.54 -5.50 -2.66
CA PHE A 54 11.09 -4.36 -3.40
C PHE A 54 11.34 -3.13 -2.51
N THR A 55 10.41 -2.84 -1.60
CA THR A 55 10.55 -1.70 -0.69
C THR A 55 11.68 -1.93 0.31
N VAL A 56 11.76 -3.14 0.87
CA VAL A 56 12.83 -3.54 1.79
C VAL A 56 14.19 -3.54 1.09
N SER A 57 14.28 -4.09 -0.11
CA SER A 57 15.55 -4.12 -0.84
C SER A 57 16.06 -2.72 -1.19
N ALA A 58 15.18 -1.79 -1.57
CA ALA A 58 15.54 -0.40 -1.81
C ALA A 58 16.12 0.27 -0.56
N VAL A 59 15.53 0.04 0.62
CA VAL A 59 16.00 0.59 1.90
C VAL A 59 17.35 0.00 2.29
N VAL A 60 17.51 -1.32 2.14
CA VAL A 60 18.78 -2.00 2.41
C VAL A 60 19.89 -1.50 1.50
N LEU A 61 19.61 -1.30 0.20
CA LEU A 61 20.57 -0.75 -0.75
C LEU A 61 20.96 0.69 -0.39
N LEU A 62 19.98 1.53 -0.03
CA LEU A 62 20.21 2.91 0.38
C LEU A 62 21.07 2.99 1.66
N GLN A 63 20.77 2.17 2.66
CA GLN A 63 21.56 2.05 3.88
C GLN A 63 22.97 1.52 3.60
N GLY A 64 23.10 0.52 2.73
CA GLY A 64 24.38 -0.02 2.31
C GLY A 64 25.26 1.03 1.62
N TYR A 65 24.69 1.81 0.70
CA TYR A 65 25.38 2.90 0.02
C TYR A 65 25.81 4.00 1.02
N GLY A 66 24.92 4.38 1.94
CA GLY A 66 25.23 5.32 3.03
C GLY A 66 26.37 4.84 3.92
N ALA A 67 26.38 3.55 4.29
CA ALA A 67 27.44 2.97 5.12
C ALA A 67 28.81 3.02 4.41
N VAL A 68 28.86 2.69 3.11
CA VAL A 68 30.10 2.80 2.32
C VAL A 68 30.58 4.25 2.26
N GLY A 69 29.68 5.21 2.03
CA GLY A 69 30.03 6.63 2.02
C GLY A 69 30.61 7.11 3.36
N VAL A 70 30.03 6.68 4.48
CA VAL A 70 30.53 7.00 5.83
C VAL A 70 31.92 6.42 6.07
N LEU A 71 32.16 5.17 5.65
CA LEU A 71 33.48 4.54 5.79
C LEU A 71 34.55 5.27 4.96
N GLN A 72 34.24 5.64 3.72
CA GLN A 72 35.16 6.40 2.86
C GLN A 72 35.49 7.78 3.44
N ILE A 73 34.51 8.49 3.98
CA ILE A 73 34.73 9.82 4.61
C ILE A 73 35.56 9.67 5.89
N LYS A 74 35.33 8.62 6.70
CA LYS A 74 36.13 8.35 7.90
C LYS A 74 37.60 8.05 7.55
N GLU A 75 37.85 7.27 6.51
CA GLU A 75 39.20 7.01 6.02
C GLU A 75 39.88 8.27 5.47
N HIS A 76 39.14 9.08 4.72
CA HIS A 76 39.63 10.36 4.19
C HIS A 76 39.99 11.34 5.31
N ASN A 77 39.10 11.57 6.27
CA ASN A 77 39.33 12.46 7.41
C ASN A 77 40.54 12.01 8.24
N LYS A 78 40.71 10.70 8.45
CA LYS A 78 41.89 10.14 9.13
C LYS A 78 43.18 10.37 8.35
N LYS A 79 43.14 10.31 7.01
CA LYS A 79 44.32 10.43 6.14
C LYS A 79 44.77 11.88 5.94
N PHE A 80 43.83 12.82 5.86
CA PHE A 80 44.11 14.22 5.54
C PHE A 80 43.97 15.17 6.74
N ASN A 81 43.67 14.64 7.93
CA ASN A 81 43.43 15.41 9.16
C ASN A 81 42.36 16.51 8.95
N THR A 82 41.38 16.20 8.12
CA THR A 82 40.25 17.07 7.77
C THR A 82 39.02 16.68 8.58
N SER A 83 38.15 17.67 8.83
CA SER A 83 36.87 17.48 9.50
C SER A 83 35.73 17.62 8.49
N LEU A 84 35.76 16.85 7.40
CA LEU A 84 34.61 16.80 6.50
C LEU A 84 33.45 16.13 7.23
N GLU A 85 32.33 16.83 7.35
CA GLU A 85 31.11 16.23 7.89
C GLU A 85 30.66 15.09 6.96
N PRO A 86 30.38 13.89 7.50
CA PRO A 86 29.82 12.82 6.71
C PRO A 86 28.47 13.27 6.15
N HIS A 87 28.25 13.06 4.85
CA HIS A 87 26.94 13.24 4.26
C HIS A 87 26.02 12.18 4.87
N SER A 88 25.19 12.61 5.83
CA SER A 88 24.24 11.73 6.50
C SER A 88 23.16 11.30 5.51
N MET A 89 22.61 10.10 5.68
CA MET A 89 21.61 9.53 4.77
C MET A 89 20.35 10.41 4.74
N TYR A 90 20.05 11.06 5.87
CA TYR A 90 19.05 12.13 5.97
C TYR A 90 19.67 13.36 6.62
N GLN A 91 19.31 14.56 6.16
CA GLN A 91 19.73 15.79 6.83
C GLN A 91 18.99 15.94 8.16
N THR A 92 19.56 15.39 9.23
CA THR A 92 19.03 15.49 10.59
C THR A 92 19.70 16.66 11.34
N ILE A 93 18.88 17.51 11.96
CA ILE A 93 19.33 18.58 12.85
C ILE A 93 19.17 18.07 14.28
N ILE A 94 20.19 17.40 14.77
CA ILE A 94 20.26 16.93 16.15
C ILE A 94 21.40 17.71 16.83
N PRO A 95 21.18 18.28 18.03
CA PRO A 95 22.15 19.12 18.72
C PRO A 95 23.25 18.29 19.41
N LEU A 96 23.92 17.41 18.67
CA LEU A 96 25.04 16.58 19.12
C LEU A 96 26.15 16.65 18.07
N ASN A 97 27.41 16.58 18.50
CA ASN A 97 28.55 16.64 17.59
C ASN A 97 28.55 15.41 16.65
N LYS A 98 28.25 15.64 15.36
CA LYS A 98 28.09 14.58 14.36
C LYS A 98 29.37 13.77 14.14
N LEU A 99 30.53 14.43 14.23
CA LEU A 99 31.84 13.82 14.00
C LEU A 99 32.25 12.83 15.09
N GLU A 100 31.81 13.04 16.34
CA GLU A 100 32.16 12.16 17.47
C GLU A 100 31.25 10.92 17.55
N HIS A 101 30.00 11.03 17.07
CA HIS A 101 28.97 10.01 17.25
C HIS A 101 28.43 9.44 15.93
N VAL A 102 29.24 9.45 14.85
CA VAL A 102 28.83 9.03 13.50
C VAL A 102 28.09 7.69 13.47
N THR A 103 28.58 6.67 14.19
CA THR A 103 27.96 5.34 14.23
C THR A 103 26.58 5.35 14.89
N PHE A 104 26.41 6.13 15.97
CA PHE A 104 25.13 6.26 16.65
C PHE A 104 24.10 6.97 15.77
N PHE A 105 24.52 8.04 15.09
CA PHE A 105 23.67 8.76 14.14
C PHE A 105 23.21 7.87 12.99
N PHE A 106 24.13 7.12 12.39
CA PHE A 106 23.79 6.19 11.32
C PHE A 106 22.82 5.09 11.79
N ALA A 107 23.04 4.53 12.99
CA ALA A 107 22.13 3.52 13.56
C ALA A 107 20.73 4.10 13.84
N LEU A 108 20.67 5.33 14.36
CA LEU A 108 19.41 6.03 14.62
C LEU A 108 18.65 6.33 13.31
N GLU A 109 19.34 6.82 12.28
CA GLU A 109 18.75 7.08 10.96
C GLU A 109 18.26 5.79 10.31
N ALA A 110 19.05 4.71 10.38
CA ALA A 110 18.63 3.40 9.89
C ALA A 110 17.38 2.90 10.61
N PHE A 111 17.33 3.02 11.94
CA PHE A 111 16.15 2.66 12.73
C PHE A 111 14.92 3.49 12.34
N LEU A 112 15.06 4.82 12.25
CA LEU A 112 13.96 5.71 11.83
C LEU A 112 13.48 5.41 10.41
N ALA A 113 14.39 5.08 9.49
CA ALA A 113 14.04 4.66 8.14
C ALA A 113 13.20 3.38 8.15
N TRP A 114 13.59 2.38 8.95
CA TRP A 114 12.82 1.15 9.13
C TRP A 114 11.43 1.42 9.69
N VAL A 115 11.32 2.24 10.75
CA VAL A 115 10.02 2.63 11.31
C VAL A 115 9.16 3.33 10.25
N GLY A 116 9.74 4.27 9.49
CA GLY A 116 9.05 4.98 8.42
C GLY A 116 8.54 4.06 7.32
N VAL A 117 9.36 3.10 6.89
CA VAL A 117 9.02 2.11 5.85
C VAL A 117 7.91 1.19 6.32
N THR A 118 8.05 0.59 7.52
CA THR A 118 7.02 -0.30 8.08
C THR A 118 5.70 0.45 8.22
N TYR A 119 5.73 1.66 8.76
CA TYR A 119 4.55 2.51 8.87
C TYR A 119 3.92 2.77 7.50
N ASN A 120 4.71 3.16 6.50
CA ASN A 120 4.21 3.45 5.17
C ASN A 120 3.56 2.20 4.54
N CYS A 121 4.27 1.07 4.56
CA CYS A 121 3.77 -0.21 4.05
C CYS A 121 2.46 -0.62 4.72
N THR A 122 2.38 -0.59 6.05
CA THR A 122 1.15 -0.97 6.78
C THR A 122 -0.03 -0.09 6.37
N THR A 123 0.16 1.22 6.22
CA THR A 123 -0.92 2.12 5.80
C THR A 123 -1.41 1.84 4.37
N HIS A 124 -0.50 1.69 3.41
CA HIS A 124 -0.89 1.34 2.04
C HIS A 124 -1.57 -0.03 1.97
N MET A 125 -1.11 -1.01 2.75
CA MET A 125 -1.72 -2.34 2.82
C MET A 125 -3.18 -2.28 3.26
N VAL A 126 -3.51 -1.44 4.24
CA VAL A 126 -4.89 -1.24 4.67
C VAL A 126 -5.78 -0.78 3.51
N PHE A 127 -5.34 0.24 2.75
CA PHE A 127 -6.12 0.76 1.62
C PHE A 127 -6.34 -0.29 0.54
N VAL A 128 -5.29 -1.04 0.21
CA VAL A 128 -5.38 -2.09 -0.81
C VAL A 128 -6.30 -3.22 -0.35
N VAL A 129 -6.25 -3.64 0.92
CA VAL A 129 -7.14 -4.69 1.45
C VAL A 129 -8.62 -4.29 1.31
N LEU A 130 -8.98 -3.07 1.69
CA LEU A 130 -10.37 -2.58 1.62
C LEU A 130 -10.88 -2.47 0.17
N LEU A 131 -10.03 -2.01 -0.75
CA LEU A 131 -10.33 -1.97 -2.18
C LEU A 131 -10.46 -3.37 -2.78
N MET A 132 -9.54 -4.27 -2.46
CA MET A 132 -9.57 -5.66 -2.90
C MET A 132 -10.81 -6.39 -2.40
N PHE A 133 -11.21 -6.15 -1.16
CA PHE A 133 -12.45 -6.67 -0.61
C PHE A 133 -13.65 -6.17 -1.42
N SER A 134 -13.74 -4.87 -1.68
CA SER A 134 -14.83 -4.29 -2.48
C SER A 134 -14.91 -4.88 -3.88
N ALA A 135 -13.76 -5.01 -4.55
CA ALA A 135 -13.67 -5.62 -5.88
C ALA A 135 -14.10 -7.09 -5.86
N SER A 136 -13.67 -7.85 -4.84
CA SER A 136 -14.05 -9.25 -4.68
C SER A 136 -15.56 -9.40 -4.43
N GLN A 137 -16.17 -8.53 -3.63
CA GLN A 137 -17.62 -8.51 -3.41
C GLN A 137 -18.40 -8.23 -4.69
N LEU A 138 -17.93 -7.30 -5.52
CA LEU A 138 -18.54 -7.00 -6.81
C LEU A 138 -18.46 -8.20 -7.76
N GLU A 139 -17.32 -8.87 -7.82
CA GLU A 139 -17.10 -10.04 -8.67
C GLU A 139 -17.93 -11.24 -8.21
N MET A 140 -18.04 -11.48 -6.89
CA MET A 140 -18.95 -12.49 -6.33
C MET A 140 -20.40 -12.20 -6.71
N LEU A 141 -20.82 -10.94 -6.65
CA LEU A 141 -22.16 -10.54 -7.07
C LEU A 141 -22.39 -10.76 -8.56
N GLN A 142 -21.41 -10.43 -9.42
CA GLN A 142 -21.47 -10.69 -10.86
C GLN A 142 -21.61 -12.18 -11.16
N ILE A 143 -20.86 -13.04 -10.48
CA ILE A 143 -20.95 -14.49 -10.63
C ILE A 143 -22.35 -14.98 -10.22
N ARG A 144 -22.87 -14.52 -9.06
CA ARG A 144 -24.23 -14.89 -8.60
C ARG A 144 -25.30 -14.43 -9.59
N LEU A 145 -25.18 -13.23 -10.13
CA LEU A 145 -26.11 -12.69 -11.11
C LEU A 145 -26.06 -13.50 -12.43
N ARG A 146 -24.86 -13.92 -12.84
CA ARG A 146 -24.68 -14.75 -14.04
C ARG A 146 -25.41 -16.09 -13.89
N TYR A 147 -25.21 -16.80 -12.78
CA TYR A 147 -25.94 -18.05 -12.52
C TYR A 147 -27.46 -17.85 -12.44
N TYR A 148 -27.91 -16.72 -11.91
CA TYR A 148 -29.34 -16.39 -11.86
C TYR A 148 -29.98 -16.20 -13.24
N VAL A 149 -29.24 -15.62 -14.19
CA VAL A 149 -29.68 -15.38 -15.58
C VAL A 149 -29.56 -16.65 -16.45
N GLU A 150 -28.52 -17.46 -16.21
CA GLU A 150 -28.26 -18.70 -16.96
C GLU A 150 -29.11 -19.89 -16.48
N GLU A 151 -29.76 -19.81 -15.31
CA GLU A 151 -30.72 -20.84 -14.87
C GLU A 151 -31.95 -20.86 -15.78
N ASP A 152 -32.15 -21.98 -16.48
CA ASP A 152 -33.30 -22.22 -17.36
C ASP A 152 -34.62 -21.94 -16.64
N PHE A 153 -35.30 -20.88 -17.08
CA PHE A 153 -36.65 -20.59 -16.65
C PHE A 153 -37.59 -21.56 -17.38
N PRO A 154 -38.46 -22.31 -16.69
CA PRO A 154 -39.47 -23.12 -17.37
C PRO A 154 -40.35 -22.22 -18.24
N GLU A 155 -40.75 -22.70 -19.43
CA GLU A 155 -41.57 -21.93 -20.38
C GLU A 155 -42.90 -21.45 -19.79
N THR A 156 -43.41 -22.15 -18.77
CA THR A 156 -44.60 -21.78 -18.00
C THR A 156 -44.27 -21.74 -16.50
N PRO A 157 -43.70 -20.63 -16.01
CA PRO A 157 -43.34 -20.52 -14.60
C PRO A 157 -44.59 -20.31 -13.75
N THR A 158 -44.59 -20.95 -12.57
CA THR A 158 -45.61 -20.71 -11.55
C THR A 158 -45.42 -19.35 -10.88
N GLU A 159 -46.49 -18.78 -10.32
CA GLU A 159 -46.44 -17.50 -9.60
C GLU A 159 -45.47 -17.54 -8.40
N GLU A 160 -45.34 -18.70 -7.75
CA GLU A 160 -44.36 -18.93 -6.68
C GLU A 160 -42.91 -18.83 -7.18
N GLN A 161 -42.58 -19.46 -8.31
CA GLN A 161 -41.23 -19.39 -8.91
C GLN A 161 -40.87 -17.97 -9.35
N ILE A 162 -41.84 -17.22 -9.89
CA ILE A 162 -41.66 -15.81 -10.24
C ILE A 162 -41.36 -14.99 -8.97
N ASN A 163 -42.13 -15.19 -7.90
CA ASN A 163 -41.93 -14.49 -6.64
C ASN A 163 -40.58 -14.81 -5.98
N GLU A 164 -40.15 -16.08 -5.98
CA GLU A 164 -38.83 -16.48 -5.48
C GLU A 164 -37.69 -15.79 -6.23
N LYS A 165 -37.77 -15.77 -7.57
CA LYS A 165 -36.77 -15.09 -8.42
C LYS A 165 -36.76 -13.58 -8.17
N ILE A 166 -37.93 -12.95 -8.00
CA ILE A 166 -38.02 -11.53 -7.62
C ILE A 166 -37.38 -11.25 -6.25
N VAL A 167 -37.61 -12.12 -5.25
CA VAL A 167 -37.01 -11.99 -3.91
C VAL A 167 -35.48 -12.11 -4.01
N LEU A 168 -34.99 -13.06 -4.79
CA LEU A 168 -33.56 -13.24 -5.01
C LEU A 168 -32.94 -12.01 -5.71
N LEU A 169 -33.59 -11.49 -6.76
CA LEU A 169 -33.14 -10.28 -7.45
C LEU A 169 -33.10 -9.07 -6.51
N LYS A 170 -34.12 -8.88 -5.66
CA LYS A 170 -34.12 -7.84 -4.63
C LYS A 170 -32.94 -7.98 -3.67
N SER A 171 -32.57 -9.22 -3.32
CA SER A 171 -31.39 -9.47 -2.47
C SER A 171 -30.09 -9.04 -3.15
N PHE A 172 -29.93 -9.32 -4.45
CA PHE A 172 -28.76 -8.89 -5.23
C PHE A 172 -28.67 -7.38 -5.39
N ILE A 173 -29.79 -6.70 -5.63
CA ILE A 173 -29.84 -5.24 -5.69
C ILE A 173 -29.40 -4.64 -4.34
N ARG A 174 -29.87 -5.20 -3.23
CA ARG A 174 -29.47 -4.75 -1.89
C ARG A 174 -27.98 -4.95 -1.65
N ASP A 175 -27.42 -6.10 -2.03
CA ASP A 175 -25.98 -6.37 -1.93
C ASP A 175 -25.18 -5.39 -2.80
N HIS A 176 -25.65 -5.08 -4.00
CA HIS A 176 -25.02 -4.08 -4.87
C HIS A 176 -24.99 -2.68 -4.25
N ILE A 177 -26.15 -2.23 -3.73
CA ILE A 177 -26.28 -0.93 -3.04
C ILE A 177 -25.36 -0.89 -1.82
N TYR A 178 -25.24 -1.99 -1.07
CA TYR A 178 -24.31 -2.10 0.05
C TYR A 178 -22.86 -1.88 -0.40
N ILE A 179 -22.41 -2.55 -1.48
CA ILE A 179 -21.05 -2.37 -2.02
C ILE A 179 -20.82 -0.92 -2.44
N ILE A 180 -21.78 -0.28 -3.12
CA ILE A 180 -21.68 1.13 -3.51
C ILE A 180 -21.51 2.03 -2.28
N ARG A 181 -22.34 1.83 -1.24
CA ARG A 181 -22.26 2.61 0.00
C ARG A 181 -20.94 2.40 0.73
N PHE A 182 -20.44 1.17 0.77
CA PHE A 182 -19.14 0.84 1.35
C PHE A 182 -18.02 1.61 0.63
N VAL A 183 -17.98 1.55 -0.70
CA VAL A 183 -16.96 2.25 -1.50
C VAL A 183 -17.08 3.78 -1.37
N GLN A 184 -18.30 4.32 -1.34
CA GLN A 184 -18.52 5.75 -1.10
C GLN A 184 -18.03 6.19 0.28
N HIS A 185 -18.31 5.41 1.32
CA HIS A 185 -17.84 5.67 2.67
C HIS A 185 -16.31 5.59 2.76
N TYR A 186 -15.71 4.54 2.18
CA TYR A 186 -14.27 4.38 2.07
C TYR A 186 -13.61 5.58 1.36
N ASN A 187 -14.17 6.02 0.24
CA ASN A 187 -13.66 7.18 -0.50
C ASN A 187 -13.79 8.47 0.32
N ASN A 188 -14.91 8.68 1.02
CA ASN A 188 -15.11 9.85 1.86
C ASN A 188 -14.11 9.95 3.01
N CYS A 189 -13.72 8.80 3.58
CA CYS A 189 -12.64 8.74 4.55
C CYS A 189 -11.30 9.05 3.84
N THR A 190 -10.94 8.28 2.84
CA THR A 190 -9.55 8.22 2.36
C THR A 190 -9.15 9.29 1.35
N LYS A 191 -10.10 9.99 0.70
CA LYS A 191 -9.83 10.92 -0.42
C LYS A 191 -8.74 11.95 -0.15
N TYR A 192 -8.75 12.58 1.03
CA TYR A 192 -7.77 13.62 1.36
C TYR A 192 -6.40 13.06 1.71
N ILE A 193 -6.35 11.86 2.30
CA ILE A 193 -5.08 11.18 2.61
C ILE A 193 -4.40 10.79 1.29
N ILE A 194 -5.15 10.16 0.39
CA ILE A 194 -4.65 9.74 -0.92
C ILE A 194 -4.21 10.96 -1.73
N MET A 195 -4.97 12.05 -1.70
CA MET A 195 -4.57 13.30 -2.35
C MET A 195 -3.27 13.86 -1.79
N ALA A 196 -3.11 13.90 -0.46
CA ALA A 196 -1.88 14.37 0.16
C ALA A 196 -0.68 13.48 -0.19
N GLU A 197 -0.85 12.15 -0.18
CA GLU A 197 0.18 11.21 -0.60
C GLU A 197 0.57 11.39 -2.07
N PHE A 198 -0.42 11.57 -2.94
CA PHE A 198 -0.16 11.81 -4.36
C PHE A 198 0.64 13.09 -4.59
N LEU A 199 0.32 14.18 -3.87
CA LEU A 199 1.07 15.42 -3.93
C LEU A 199 2.50 15.26 -3.42
N LEU A 200 2.70 14.58 -2.28
CA LEU A 200 4.03 14.31 -1.73
C LEU A 200 4.87 13.48 -2.69
N ALA A 201 4.31 12.38 -3.22
CA ALA A 201 4.99 11.54 -4.20
C ALA A 201 5.33 12.30 -5.50
N SER A 202 4.47 13.23 -5.91
CA SER A 202 4.73 14.09 -7.07
C SER A 202 5.89 15.05 -6.83
N PHE A 203 5.97 15.65 -5.63
CA PHE A 203 7.10 16.49 -5.24
C PHE A 203 8.40 15.68 -5.14
N ASP A 204 8.36 14.48 -4.57
CA ASP A 204 9.52 13.59 -4.49
C ASP A 204 10.03 13.22 -5.89
N LEU A 205 9.13 12.84 -6.79
CA LEU A 205 9.49 12.49 -8.17
C LEU A 205 10.06 13.69 -8.94
N ALA A 206 9.48 14.88 -8.75
CA ALA A 206 10.02 16.12 -9.31
C ALA A 206 11.42 16.44 -8.77
N SER A 207 11.63 16.29 -7.45
CA SER A 207 12.93 16.51 -6.80
C SER A 207 14.01 15.56 -7.30
N VAL A 208 13.69 14.25 -7.36
CA VAL A 208 14.60 13.23 -7.93
C VAL A 208 14.91 13.54 -9.39
N SER A 209 13.91 13.93 -10.18
CA SER A 209 14.11 14.28 -11.60
C SER A 209 15.06 15.48 -11.77
N ILE A 210 14.94 16.51 -10.93
CA ILE A 210 15.86 17.66 -10.92
C ILE A 210 17.28 17.24 -10.52
N ASN A 211 17.43 16.33 -9.56
CA ASN A 211 18.75 15.86 -9.16
C ASN A 211 19.41 14.99 -10.23
N LEU A 212 18.63 14.19 -10.97
CA LEU A 212 19.12 13.40 -12.10
C LEU A 212 19.60 14.28 -13.26
N THR A 213 18.90 15.38 -13.56
CA THR A 213 19.35 16.30 -14.63
C THR A 213 20.63 17.04 -14.28
N LYS A 214 20.89 17.28 -12.99
CA LYS A 214 22.16 17.84 -12.50
C LYS A 214 23.33 16.84 -12.49
N GLN A 215 23.06 15.54 -12.59
CA GLN A 215 24.09 14.49 -12.64
C GLN A 215 24.60 14.19 -14.06
N VAL A 216 24.13 14.89 -15.10
CA VAL A 216 24.71 14.80 -16.45
C VAL A 216 26.15 15.34 -16.39
N PRO A 217 27.17 14.53 -16.70
CA PRO A 217 28.56 14.91 -16.49
C PRO A 217 28.94 16.03 -17.45
N THR A 218 29.24 17.19 -16.91
CA THR A 218 30.21 18.09 -17.54
C THR A 218 31.56 17.38 -17.41
N TYR A 219 31.89 16.48 -18.34
CA TYR A 219 33.28 16.05 -18.51
C TYR A 219 34.08 17.30 -18.89
N PRO A 220 35.05 17.77 -18.10
CA PRO A 220 36.09 18.58 -18.69
C PRO A 220 36.90 17.62 -19.54
N ILE A 221 36.81 17.80 -20.86
CA ILE A 221 37.85 17.32 -21.76
C ILE A 221 39.13 18.00 -21.27
N LEU A 222 39.91 17.28 -20.46
CA LEU A 222 41.31 17.59 -20.20
C LEU A 222 42.01 17.45 -21.54
N LEU A 223 42.05 18.56 -22.28
CA LEU A 223 43.04 18.82 -23.32
C LEU A 223 44.42 18.65 -22.66
N VAL A 224 45.10 17.56 -23.01
CA VAL A 224 46.55 17.44 -22.99
C VAL A 224 47.01 17.50 -24.44
#